data_AF-A0A8J4W907-F1
#
_entry.id   AF-A0A8J4W907-F1
#
_cell.length_a   1.000
_cell.length_b   1.000
_cell.length_c   1.000
_cell.angle_alpha   90.00
_cell.angle_beta   90.00
_cell.angle_gamma   90.00
#
_symmetry.space_group_name_H-M   'P 1'
#
loop_
_entity.id
_entity.type
_entity.pdbx_description
1 polymer ?
#
loop_
_entity_poly.entity_id
_entity_poly.type
_entity_poly.pdbx_seq_one_letter_code
_entity_poly.pdbx_strand_id
1 'polypeptide(L)'
;MRTPAMTAPPLKTGDWLDVVDSDGIWNVAQVLRLPSANTVEVKYDCWGDEYDEVLRRDSPRIAPYRMYTWAVKCWAKLGSWPWWPALVTIRTPGSDEGATNLSLEQRLLVDFLDKEAFEGRSRCWVKMKDIVPLHYTATVRELISQRSQKNKKMRKAHPSDRTPTKVNFDLSECLLKQCDAQEKFPAFSTENYTQCHD
;
A
#
# COMPACT_ATOMS: atom_id res chain seq x y z
N MET A 1 28.14 -32.81 -11.32
CA MET A 1 28.60 -31.62 -10.58
C MET A 1 27.43 -31.13 -9.75
N ARG A 2 27.52 -31.11 -8.41
CA ARG A 2 26.48 -30.54 -7.54
C ARG A 2 26.69 -29.03 -7.51
N THR A 3 25.75 -28.27 -8.07
CA THR A 3 25.67 -26.82 -7.89
C THR A 3 25.68 -26.53 -6.38
N PRO A 4 26.46 -25.57 -5.87
CA PRO A 4 26.39 -25.21 -4.47
C PRO A 4 24.96 -24.77 -4.19
N ALA A 5 24.30 -25.41 -3.22
CA ALA A 5 23.01 -24.93 -2.76
C ALA A 5 23.24 -23.53 -2.21
N MET A 6 22.85 -22.51 -2.98
CA MET A 6 22.71 -21.15 -2.47
C MET A 6 21.80 -21.27 -1.26
N THR A 7 22.39 -21.17 -0.08
CA THR A 7 21.68 -21.39 1.17
C THR A 7 20.69 -20.23 1.27
N ALA A 8 19.39 -20.53 1.24
CA ALA A 8 18.36 -19.51 1.32
C ALA A 8 18.65 -18.56 2.50
N PRO A 9 18.40 -17.25 2.36
CA PRO A 9 18.69 -16.29 3.42
C PRO A 9 18.16 -16.76 4.78
N PRO A 10 18.88 -16.48 5.89
CA PRO A 10 18.33 -16.75 7.21
C PRO A 10 17.04 -15.95 7.38
N LEU A 11 15.94 -16.65 7.65
CA LEU A 11 14.63 -16.07 7.92
C LEU A 11 14.32 -16.23 9.41
N LYS A 12 13.60 -15.27 9.98
CA LYS A 12 13.01 -15.34 11.31
C LYS A 12 11.55 -14.88 11.27
N THR A 13 10.77 -15.31 12.26
CA THR A 13 9.41 -14.80 12.48
C THR A 13 9.41 -13.27 12.56
N GLY A 14 8.48 -12.65 11.84
CA GLY A 14 8.35 -11.21 11.71
C GLY A 14 9.12 -10.58 10.56
N ASP A 15 10.00 -11.31 9.87
CA ASP A 15 10.67 -10.78 8.67
C ASP A 15 9.68 -10.51 7.55
N TRP A 16 9.86 -9.39 6.85
CA TRP A 16 9.13 -9.07 5.64
C TRP A 16 9.78 -9.72 4.42
N LEU A 17 8.95 -10.10 3.45
CA LEU A 17 9.35 -10.76 2.21
C LEU A 17 8.44 -10.29 1.07
N ASP A 18 8.92 -10.49 -0.17
CA ASP A 18 8.06 -10.49 -1.33
C ASP A 18 7.76 -11.94 -1.70
N VAL A 19 6.47 -12.28 -1.86
CA VAL A 19 6.01 -13.64 -2.15
C VAL A 19 5.00 -13.65 -3.30
N VAL A 20 5.21 -14.51 -4.29
CA VAL A 20 4.26 -14.73 -5.39
C VAL A 20 3.08 -15.55 -4.89
N ASP A 21 1.84 -15.08 -5.06
CA ASP A 21 0.61 -15.82 -4.75
C ASP A 21 0.23 -16.85 -5.82
N SER A 22 -0.94 -17.50 -5.67
CA SER A 22 -1.44 -18.46 -6.67
C SER A 22 -1.84 -17.82 -8.00
N ASP A 23 -2.11 -16.51 -8.01
CA ASP A 23 -2.49 -15.75 -9.21
C ASP A 23 -1.25 -15.27 -9.97
N GLY A 24 -0.05 -15.59 -9.48
CA GLY A 24 1.22 -15.21 -10.12
C GLY A 24 1.63 -13.77 -9.84
N ILE A 25 1.14 -13.15 -8.76
CA ILE A 25 1.43 -11.75 -8.42
C ILE A 25 2.37 -11.69 -7.21
N TRP A 26 3.41 -10.85 -7.28
CA TRP A 26 4.26 -10.59 -6.12
C TRP A 26 3.52 -9.71 -5.09
N ASN A 27 3.47 -10.17 -3.84
CA ASN A 27 2.83 -9.49 -2.73
C ASN A 27 3.81 -9.32 -1.58
N VAL A 28 3.56 -8.32 -0.74
CA VAL A 28 4.24 -8.20 0.55
C VAL A 28 3.67 -9.28 1.47
N ALA A 29 4.56 -10.00 2.15
CA ALA A 29 4.19 -10.98 3.17
C ALA A 29 5.15 -10.90 4.36
N GLN A 30 4.72 -11.45 5.49
CA GLN A 30 5.53 -11.57 6.69
C GLN A 30 5.72 -13.04 7.04
N VAL A 31 6.91 -13.41 7.52
CA VAL A 31 7.17 -14.73 8.07
C VAL A 31 6.34 -14.89 9.34
N LEU A 32 5.33 -15.76 9.29
CA LEU A 32 4.50 -16.08 10.44
C LEU A 32 5.26 -17.02 11.38
N ARG A 33 5.77 -18.13 10.85
CA ARG A 33 6.62 -19.08 11.59
C ARG A 33 7.47 -19.92 10.65
N LEU A 34 8.34 -20.73 11.25
CA LEU A 34 9.22 -21.68 10.56
C LEU A 34 8.85 -23.10 10.98
N PRO A 35 7.90 -23.76 10.29
CA PRO A 35 7.44 -25.10 10.67
C PRO A 35 8.54 -26.15 10.64
N SER A 36 9.56 -25.97 9.79
CA SER A 36 10.74 -26.83 9.71
C SER A 36 11.97 -26.04 9.26
N ALA A 37 13.14 -26.68 9.24
CA ALA A 37 14.37 -26.06 8.72
C ALA A 37 14.26 -25.62 7.25
N ASN A 38 13.40 -26.29 6.46
CA ASN A 38 13.28 -26.12 5.01
C ASN A 38 11.99 -25.43 4.57
N THR A 39 11.08 -25.14 5.49
CA THR A 39 9.79 -24.53 5.19
C THR A 39 9.55 -23.27 6.00
N VAL A 40 8.75 -22.38 5.43
CA VAL A 40 8.33 -21.13 6.03
C VAL A 40 6.83 -21.00 5.84
N GLU A 41 6.13 -20.58 6.88
CA GLU A 41 4.74 -20.16 6.77
C GLU A 41 4.72 -18.63 6.66
N VAL A 42 4.03 -18.12 5.66
CA VAL A 42 3.94 -16.69 5.39
C VAL A 42 2.50 -16.22 5.53
N LYS A 43 2.36 -14.98 5.99
CA LYS A 43 1.10 -14.25 6.05
C LYS A 43 1.15 -13.09 5.08
N TYR A 44 0.21 -13.03 4.14
CA TYR A 44 0.11 -11.93 3.18
C TYR A 44 -0.39 -10.65 3.85
N ASP A 45 0.22 -9.52 3.45
CA ASP A 45 0.04 -8.24 4.12
C ASP A 45 -1.38 -7.68 3.92
N CYS A 46 -2.15 -7.56 5.01
CA CYS A 46 -3.57 -7.18 5.02
C CYS A 46 -4.50 -8.18 4.29
N TRP A 47 -4.17 -9.47 4.28
CA TRP A 47 -5.05 -10.56 3.84
C TRP A 47 -5.56 -11.34 5.07
N GLY A 48 -6.69 -12.01 4.91
CA GLY A 48 -7.22 -12.93 5.93
C GLY A 48 -6.30 -14.14 6.15
N ASP A 49 -6.38 -14.75 7.32
CA ASP A 49 -5.57 -15.92 7.70
C ASP A 49 -5.83 -17.13 6.80
N GLU A 50 -6.97 -17.18 6.11
CA GLU A 50 -7.30 -18.21 5.13
C GLU A 50 -6.36 -18.25 3.91
N TYR A 51 -5.56 -17.20 3.71
CA TYR A 51 -4.57 -17.11 2.65
C TYR A 51 -3.14 -17.40 3.13
N ASP A 52 -2.94 -17.63 4.43
CA ASP A 52 -1.62 -18.00 4.95
C ASP A 52 -1.19 -19.34 4.32
N GLU A 53 0.08 -19.45 3.93
CA GLU A 53 0.57 -20.63 3.21
C GLU A 53 1.96 -21.07 3.67
N VAL A 54 2.23 -22.37 3.52
CA VAL A 54 3.54 -22.96 3.80
C VAL A 54 4.30 -23.18 2.50
N LEU A 55 5.46 -22.54 2.40
CA LEU A 55 6.36 -22.64 1.25
C LEU A 55 7.68 -23.30 1.62
N ARG A 56 8.36 -23.86 0.63
CA ARG A 56 9.78 -24.20 0.79
C ARG A 56 10.61 -22.92 0.83
N ARG A 57 11.63 -22.88 1.70
CA ARG A 57 12.52 -21.71 1.84
C ARG A 57 13.37 -21.42 0.60
N ASP A 58 13.59 -22.43 -0.24
CA ASP A 58 14.28 -22.31 -1.53
C ASP A 58 13.30 -22.14 -2.70
N SER A 59 12.02 -21.88 -2.42
CA SER A 59 11.01 -21.64 -3.46
C SER A 59 11.36 -20.38 -4.26
N PRO A 60 11.29 -20.43 -5.60
CA PRO A 60 11.46 -19.23 -6.43
C PRO A 60 10.33 -18.21 -6.23
N ARG A 61 9.24 -18.59 -5.54
CA ARG A 61 8.15 -17.67 -5.15
C ARG A 61 8.55 -16.72 -4.03
N ILE A 62 9.72 -16.88 -3.40
CA ILE A 62 10.17 -16.04 -2.29
C ILE A 62 11.34 -15.17 -2.74
N ALA A 63 11.25 -13.88 -2.44
CA ALA A 63 12.32 -12.91 -2.66
C ALA A 63 12.52 -12.03 -1.42
N PRO A 64 13.70 -11.40 -1.27
CA PRO A 64 13.91 -10.36 -0.28
C PRO A 64 12.85 -9.26 -0.38
N TYR A 65 12.47 -8.70 0.77
CA TYR A 65 11.50 -7.59 0.82
C TYR A 65 11.96 -6.41 -0.05
N ARG A 66 11.00 -5.85 -0.79
CA ARG A 66 11.18 -4.72 -1.73
C ARG A 66 11.98 -5.03 -3.00
N MET A 67 12.11 -6.32 -3.37
CA MET A 67 12.70 -6.71 -4.64
C MET A 67 11.71 -6.57 -5.81
N TYR A 68 10.44 -6.90 -5.56
CA TYR A 68 9.34 -6.93 -6.52
C TYR A 68 8.14 -6.09 -6.06
N THR A 69 8.11 -5.66 -4.80
CA THR A 69 7.14 -4.70 -4.31
C THR A 69 7.80 -3.39 -3.88
N TRP A 70 7.09 -2.27 -3.91
CA TRP A 70 7.60 -1.03 -3.33
C TRP A 70 6.47 -0.08 -2.94
N ALA A 71 6.76 0.85 -2.04
CA ALA A 71 5.81 1.89 -1.65
C ALA A 71 5.99 3.15 -2.51
N VAL A 72 4.87 3.77 -2.87
CA VAL A 72 4.80 5.06 -3.57
C VAL A 72 3.96 6.02 -2.75
N LYS A 73 4.39 7.27 -2.62
CA LYS A 73 3.61 8.33 -1.95
C LYS A 73 2.43 8.74 -2.83
N CYS A 74 1.25 8.85 -2.23
CA CYS A 74 0.03 9.17 -2.95
C CYS A 74 -0.94 9.99 -2.09
N TRP A 75 -2.00 10.47 -2.72
CA TRP A 75 -3.25 10.79 -2.04
C TRP A 75 -4.23 9.64 -2.21
N ALA A 76 -4.94 9.28 -1.16
CA ALA A 76 -5.96 8.23 -1.18
C ALA A 76 -7.28 8.71 -0.55
N LYS A 77 -8.39 8.13 -0.99
CA LYS A 77 -9.73 8.42 -0.48
C LYS A 77 -10.37 7.18 0.11
N LEU A 78 -10.78 7.24 1.38
CA LEU A 78 -11.44 6.15 2.09
C LEU A 78 -12.81 6.59 2.65
N GLY A 79 -13.89 6.14 2.02
CA GLY A 79 -15.25 6.44 2.46
C GLY A 79 -15.51 7.95 2.66
N SER A 80 -15.87 8.34 3.89
CA SER A 80 -16.15 9.73 4.26
C SER A 80 -14.91 10.56 4.61
N TRP A 81 -13.73 9.94 4.74
CA TRP A 81 -12.48 10.65 5.08
C TRP A 81 -12.12 11.65 3.98
N PRO A 82 -11.49 12.79 4.28
CA PRO A 82 -10.94 13.64 3.22
C PRO A 82 -9.91 12.88 2.37
N TRP A 83 -9.52 13.44 1.23
CA TRP A 83 -8.32 12.95 0.53
C TRP A 83 -7.13 13.04 1.50
N TRP A 84 -6.40 11.96 1.61
CA TRP A 84 -5.44 11.74 2.69
C TRP A 84 -4.05 11.41 2.13
N PRO A 85 -2.97 12.01 2.67
CA PRO A 85 -1.61 11.66 2.28
C PRO A 85 -1.30 10.24 2.77
N ALA A 86 -0.80 9.39 1.89
CA ALA A 86 -0.70 7.95 2.14
C ALA A 86 0.47 7.32 1.38
N LEU A 87 0.71 6.04 1.65
CA LEU A 87 1.56 5.17 0.84
C LEU A 87 0.68 4.13 0.13
N VAL A 88 0.92 3.90 -1.16
CA VAL A 88 0.37 2.78 -1.90
C VAL A 88 1.46 1.74 -2.16
N THR A 89 1.13 0.46 -1.99
CA THR A 89 2.03 -0.64 -2.34
C THR A 89 1.84 -1.00 -3.80
N ILE A 90 2.93 -0.93 -4.57
CA ILE A 90 3.01 -1.38 -5.95
C ILE A 90 3.52 -2.82 -5.96
N ARG A 91 2.92 -3.63 -6.83
CA ARG A 91 3.21 -5.05 -7.02
C ARG A 91 3.60 -5.29 -8.47
N THR A 92 4.42 -6.30 -8.72
CA THR A 92 4.79 -6.72 -10.08
C THR A 92 4.25 -8.12 -10.38
N PRO A 93 4.08 -8.47 -11.66
CA PRO A 93 3.76 -9.84 -12.03
C PRO A 93 4.98 -10.75 -11.83
N GLY A 94 4.74 -11.99 -11.43
CA GLY A 94 5.72 -13.08 -11.37
C GLY A 94 5.70 -14.00 -12.58
N SER A 95 4.67 -13.89 -13.44
CA SER A 95 4.49 -14.66 -14.68
C SER A 95 3.63 -13.88 -15.68
N ASP A 96 3.49 -14.39 -16.91
CA ASP A 96 2.61 -13.78 -17.93
C ASP A 96 1.11 -13.86 -17.52
N GLU A 97 0.72 -14.96 -16.89
CA GLU A 97 -0.61 -15.09 -16.28
C GLU A 97 -0.78 -14.08 -15.14
N GLY A 98 0.24 -13.92 -14.29
CA GLY A 98 0.27 -12.90 -13.24
C GLY A 98 0.18 -11.47 -13.79
N ALA A 99 0.74 -11.19 -14.96
CA ALA A 99 0.60 -9.89 -15.62
C ALA A 99 -0.86 -9.65 -16.05
N THR A 100 -1.52 -10.69 -16.56
CA THR A 100 -2.95 -10.63 -16.90
C THR A 100 -3.79 -10.41 -15.65
N ASN A 101 -3.59 -11.22 -14.60
CA ASN A 101 -4.33 -11.11 -13.34
C ASN A 101 -4.11 -9.76 -12.66
N LEU A 102 -2.87 -9.27 -12.61
CA LEU A 102 -2.56 -7.96 -12.03
C LEU A 102 -3.20 -6.82 -12.81
N SER A 103 -3.35 -6.93 -14.14
CA SER A 103 -4.02 -5.92 -14.96
C SER A 103 -5.53 -5.82 -14.69
N LEU A 104 -6.13 -6.90 -14.18
CA LEU A 104 -7.55 -6.97 -13.84
C LEU A 104 -7.84 -6.50 -12.41
N GLU A 105 -6.83 -6.48 -11.52
CA GLU A 105 -7.02 -5.98 -10.16
C GLU A 105 -7.23 -4.46 -10.18
N GLN A 106 -8.33 -4.02 -9.58
CA GLN A 106 -8.76 -2.62 -9.56
C GLN A 106 -8.49 -1.94 -8.21
N ARG A 107 -7.76 -2.59 -7.32
CA ARG A 107 -7.45 -2.12 -5.97
C ARG A 107 -5.97 -2.23 -5.67
N LEU A 108 -5.48 -1.32 -4.83
CA LEU A 108 -4.12 -1.32 -4.32
C LEU A 108 -4.17 -1.25 -2.80
N LEU A 109 -3.18 -1.85 -2.14
CA LEU A 109 -3.02 -1.77 -0.70
C LEU A 109 -2.47 -0.39 -0.32
N VAL A 110 -3.19 0.32 0.55
CA VAL A 110 -2.83 1.68 1.01
C VAL A 110 -2.58 1.68 2.52
N ASP A 111 -1.47 2.30 2.94
CA ASP A 111 -1.19 2.69 4.33
C ASP A 111 -1.47 4.20 4.51
N PHE A 112 -2.45 4.53 5.35
CA PHE A 112 -2.89 5.90 5.56
C PHE A 112 -1.99 6.71 6.51
N LEU A 113 -1.00 6.12 7.18
CA LEU A 113 -0.11 6.86 8.09
C LEU A 113 -0.88 7.69 9.15
N ASP A 114 -2.05 7.24 9.56
CA ASP A 114 -2.94 7.93 10.51
C ASP A 114 -2.48 7.77 11.97
N LYS A 115 -1.51 6.88 12.21
CA LYS A 115 -0.86 6.64 13.51
C LYS A 115 0.64 6.42 13.34
N GLU A 116 1.39 6.74 14.38
CA GLU A 116 2.85 6.56 14.39
C GLU A 116 3.25 5.08 14.32
N ALA A 117 2.70 4.27 15.24
CA ALA A 117 2.93 2.83 15.30
C ALA A 117 2.32 2.11 14.09
N PHE A 118 3.15 1.38 13.34
CA PHE A 118 2.77 0.67 12.12
C PHE A 118 1.57 -0.27 12.31
N GLU A 119 1.58 -1.09 13.37
CA GLU A 119 0.50 -2.04 13.70
C GLU A 119 -0.85 -1.34 13.96
N GLY A 120 -0.82 -0.08 14.39
CA GLY A 120 -2.02 0.69 14.66
C GLY A 120 -2.58 1.40 13.43
N ARG A 121 -1.83 1.47 12.32
CA ARG A 121 -2.23 2.24 11.14
C ARG A 121 -3.41 1.60 10.44
N SER A 122 -4.28 2.45 9.91
CA SER A 122 -5.33 2.04 8.99
C SER A 122 -4.68 1.66 7.66
N ARG A 123 -4.69 0.35 7.33
CA ARG A 123 -4.17 -0.16 6.06
C ARG A 123 -5.18 -1.07 5.38
N CYS A 124 -5.52 -0.80 4.14
CA CYS A 124 -6.57 -1.55 3.45
C CYS A 124 -6.48 -1.43 1.92
N TRP A 125 -7.21 -2.32 1.23
CA TRP A 125 -7.39 -2.27 -0.22
C TRP A 125 -8.30 -1.11 -0.63
N VAL A 126 -7.79 -0.23 -1.48
CA VAL A 126 -8.50 0.96 -2.01
C VAL A 126 -8.58 0.87 -3.52
N LYS A 127 -9.73 1.26 -4.10
CA LYS A 127 -9.93 1.26 -5.56
C LYS A 127 -8.97 2.24 -6.23
N MET A 128 -8.40 1.88 -7.38
CA MET A 128 -7.41 2.69 -8.09
C MET A 128 -7.92 4.11 -8.43
N LYS A 129 -9.21 4.27 -8.75
CA LYS A 129 -9.83 5.58 -8.99
C LYS A 129 -9.81 6.52 -7.78
N ASP A 130 -9.67 5.97 -6.59
CA ASP A 130 -9.66 6.67 -5.31
C ASP A 130 -8.21 6.89 -4.81
N ILE A 131 -7.22 6.79 -5.72
CA ILE A 131 -5.79 7.00 -5.49
C ILE A 131 -5.25 7.92 -6.58
N VAL A 132 -4.52 8.96 -6.20
CA VAL A 132 -3.83 9.86 -7.15
C VAL A 132 -2.38 10.11 -6.75
N PRO A 133 -1.50 10.44 -7.71
CA PRO A 133 -0.11 10.76 -7.41
C PRO A 133 0.01 11.92 -6.41
N LEU A 134 1.03 11.89 -5.53
CA LEU A 134 1.20 12.93 -4.51
C LEU A 134 1.35 14.33 -5.14
N HIS A 135 2.00 14.46 -6.30
CA HIS A 135 2.22 15.76 -6.96
C HIS A 135 0.93 16.43 -7.48
N TYR A 136 -0.21 15.74 -7.52
CA TYR A 136 -1.54 16.34 -7.75
C TYR A 136 -2.06 17.14 -6.53
N THR A 137 -1.17 17.45 -5.58
CA THR A 137 -1.46 18.17 -4.33
C THR A 137 -2.27 19.45 -4.55
N ALA A 138 -1.99 20.24 -5.59
CA ALA A 138 -2.73 21.47 -5.86
C ALA A 138 -4.23 21.18 -6.16
N THR A 139 -4.49 20.25 -7.08
CA THR A 139 -5.84 19.80 -7.45
C THR A 139 -6.57 19.15 -6.27
N VAL A 140 -5.87 18.30 -5.50
CA VAL A 140 -6.46 17.65 -4.32
C VAL A 140 -6.79 18.67 -3.22
N ARG A 141 -5.91 19.63 -2.96
CA ARG A 141 -6.16 20.72 -2.01
C ARG A 141 -7.34 21.60 -2.44
N GLU A 142 -7.51 21.81 -3.74
CA GLU A 142 -8.67 22.50 -4.28
C GLU A 142 -9.97 21.70 -4.07
N LEU A 143 -9.97 20.39 -4.34
CA LEU A 143 -11.12 19.52 -4.06
C LEU A 143 -11.48 19.48 -2.56
N ILE A 144 -10.47 19.47 -1.68
CA ILE A 144 -10.67 19.57 -0.23
C ILE A 144 -11.26 20.95 0.15
N SER A 145 -10.74 22.04 -0.43
CA SER A 145 -11.16 23.41 -0.11
C SER A 145 -12.58 23.72 -0.57
N GLN A 146 -12.97 23.32 -1.78
CA GLN A 146 -14.32 23.48 -2.31
C GLN A 146 -15.37 22.76 -1.45
N ARG A 147 -15.07 21.54 -0.97
CA ARG A 147 -15.93 20.79 -0.05
C ARG A 147 -16.03 21.45 1.33
N SER A 148 -14.91 21.95 1.84
CA SER A 148 -14.86 22.71 3.10
C SER A 148 -15.68 24.00 3.03
N GLN A 149 -15.63 24.73 1.91
CA GLN A 149 -16.46 25.91 1.67
C GLN A 149 -17.95 25.58 1.60
N LYS A 150 -18.34 24.49 0.92
CA LYS A 150 -19.72 23.99 0.88
C LYS A 150 -20.25 23.63 2.26
N ASN A 151 -19.43 23.01 3.11
CA ASN A 151 -19.78 22.65 4.49
C ASN A 151 -19.78 23.86 5.44
N LYS A 152 -18.87 24.82 5.29
CA LYS A 152 -18.86 26.10 6.03
C LYS A 152 -20.09 26.95 5.74
N LYS A 153 -20.61 26.92 4.51
CA LYS A 153 -21.88 27.57 4.15
C LYS A 153 -23.08 27.00 4.93
N MET A 154 -22.97 25.81 5.52
CA MET A 154 -24.02 25.18 6.34
C MET A 154 -23.83 25.31 7.87
N ARG A 155 -22.68 25.77 8.38
CA ARG A 155 -22.42 25.86 9.83
C ARG A 155 -21.63 27.13 10.21
N LYS A 156 -22.22 27.99 11.04
CA LYS A 156 -21.49 29.09 11.73
C LYS A 156 -20.48 28.47 12.70
N ALA A 157 -19.18 28.65 12.48
CA ALA A 157 -18.13 28.04 13.30
C ALA A 157 -17.66 28.96 14.44
N HIS A 158 -17.48 28.38 15.64
CA HIS A 158 -16.78 28.96 16.80
C HIS A 158 -15.27 28.64 16.75
N PRO A 159 -14.39 29.45 17.37
CA PRO A 159 -12.96 29.51 17.00
C PRO A 159 -11.99 28.53 17.68
N SER A 160 -12.43 27.50 18.43
CA SER A 160 -11.50 26.74 19.31
C SER A 160 -11.29 25.25 19.02
N ASP A 161 -11.85 24.67 17.96
CA ASP A 161 -11.69 23.22 17.70
C ASP A 161 -10.57 22.90 16.71
N ARG A 162 -9.41 22.45 17.20
CA ARG A 162 -8.57 21.54 16.41
C ARG A 162 -9.29 20.20 16.38
N THR A 163 -10.03 19.93 15.31
CA THR A 163 -10.72 18.65 15.15
C THR A 163 -9.70 17.50 15.05
N PRO A 164 -9.97 16.31 15.61
CA PRO A 164 -9.06 15.16 15.58
C PRO A 164 -8.54 14.82 14.17
N THR A 165 -9.37 15.08 13.15
CA THR A 165 -9.01 14.88 11.74
C THR A 165 -7.84 15.77 11.28
N LYS A 166 -7.73 17.00 11.78
CA LYS A 166 -6.61 17.89 11.42
C LYS A 166 -5.29 17.44 12.07
N VAL A 167 -5.34 17.02 13.34
CA VAL A 167 -4.16 16.53 14.06
C VAL A 167 -3.60 15.28 13.39
N ASN A 168 -4.46 14.33 13.03
CA ASN A 168 -4.05 13.11 12.34
C ASN A 168 -3.53 13.39 10.91
N PHE A 169 -4.04 14.44 10.25
CA PHE A 169 -3.57 14.83 8.92
C PHE A 169 -2.16 15.42 8.98
N ASP A 170 -1.93 16.35 9.92
CA ASP A 170 -0.60 16.94 10.15
C ASP A 170 0.42 15.83 10.54
N LEU A 171 -0.01 14.84 11.33
CA LEU A 171 0.79 13.64 11.65
C LEU A 171 1.13 12.83 10.39
N SER A 172 0.13 12.51 9.55
CA SER A 172 0.35 11.75 8.32
C SER A 172 1.32 12.46 7.38
N GLU A 173 1.18 13.78 7.19
CA GLU A 173 2.13 14.55 6.39
C GLU A 173 3.56 14.50 6.96
N CYS A 174 3.72 14.50 8.28
CA CYS A 174 5.02 14.35 8.95
C CYS A 174 5.60 12.95 8.72
N LEU A 175 4.82 11.90 8.91
CA LEU A 175 5.25 10.52 8.69
C LEU A 175 5.62 10.28 7.21
N LEU A 176 4.81 10.77 6.28
CA LEU A 176 5.04 10.61 4.84
C LEU A 176 6.38 11.21 4.39
N LYS A 177 6.81 12.32 5.00
CA LYS A 177 8.12 12.94 4.74
C LYS A 177 9.29 12.09 5.23
N GLN A 178 9.08 11.28 6.27
CA GLN A 178 10.09 10.38 6.81
C GLN A 178 10.16 9.06 6.03
N CYS A 179 9.15 8.74 5.23
CA CYS A 179 9.13 7.54 4.42
C CYS A 179 10.07 7.65 3.22
N ASP A 180 10.99 6.69 3.13
CA ASP A 180 11.80 6.41 1.94
C ASP A 180 10.98 5.66 0.88
N ALA A 181 9.91 6.31 0.42
CA ALA A 181 9.00 5.81 -0.60
C ALA A 181 9.15 6.64 -1.86
N GLN A 182 8.95 6.01 -3.01
CA GLN A 182 9.08 6.68 -4.31
C GLN A 182 7.95 7.69 -4.52
N GLU A 183 8.20 8.73 -5.32
CA GLU A 183 7.18 9.72 -5.71
C GLU A 183 6.70 9.54 -7.16
N LYS A 184 7.45 8.75 -7.94
CA LYS A 184 7.07 8.40 -9.31
C LYS A 184 5.94 7.38 -9.27
N PHE A 185 4.73 7.86 -9.51
CA PHE A 185 3.55 7.00 -9.61
C PHE A 185 3.54 6.24 -10.95
N PRO A 186 3.25 4.94 -10.98
CA PRO A 186 3.18 4.18 -12.22
C PRO A 186 2.06 4.65 -13.15
N ALA A 187 2.25 4.51 -14.47
CA ALA A 187 1.37 5.09 -15.49
C ALA A 187 -0.06 4.52 -15.53
N PHE A 188 -0.36 3.40 -14.86
CA PHE A 188 -1.68 2.77 -14.89
C PHE A 188 -2.81 3.63 -14.29
N SER A 189 -2.50 4.77 -13.64
CA SER A 189 -3.50 5.64 -12.99
C SER A 189 -3.86 6.91 -13.75
N THR A 190 -3.13 7.28 -14.82
CA THR A 190 -3.28 8.61 -15.44
C THR A 190 -4.41 8.71 -16.45
N GLU A 191 -4.89 7.60 -17.01
CA GLU A 191 -5.89 7.64 -18.09
C GLU A 191 -7.29 8.06 -17.65
N ASN A 192 -7.63 7.92 -16.35
CA ASN A 192 -8.96 8.23 -15.84
C ASN A 192 -9.15 9.69 -15.37
N TYR A 193 -8.07 10.47 -15.24
CA TYR A 193 -8.17 11.86 -14.75
C TYR A 193 -8.19 12.90 -15.88
N THR A 194 -7.73 12.55 -17.07
CA THR A 194 -7.78 13.44 -18.25
C THR A 194 -9.18 13.54 -18.87
N GLN A 195 -10.11 12.64 -18.54
CA GLN A 195 -11.47 12.63 -19.10
C GLN A 195 -12.53 13.36 -18.26
N CYS A 196 -12.20 13.87 -17.08
CA CYS A 196 -13.18 14.60 -16.24
C CYS A 196 -13.17 16.12 -16.46
N HIS A 197 -12.49 16.63 -17.50
CA HIS A 197 -12.31 18.06 -17.73
C HIS A 197 -12.54 18.54 -19.18
N ASP A 198 -13.39 17.84 -19.94
CA ASP A 198 -14.03 18.41 -21.15
C ASP A 198 -15.56 18.54 -20.94
#